data_AF-A0A317YN22-F1
#
_entry.id   AF-A0A317YN22-F1
#
_cell.length_a   1.000
_cell.length_b   1.000
_cell.length_c   1.000
_cell.angle_alpha   90.00
_cell.angle_beta   90.00
_cell.angle_gamma   90.00
#
_symmetry.space_group_name_H-M   'P 1'
#
loop_
_entity.id
_entity.type
_entity.pdbx_description
1 polymer ?
#
loop_
_entity_poly.entity_id
_entity_poly.type
_entity_poly.pdbx_seq_one_letter_code
_entity_poly.pdbx_strand_id
1 'polypeptide(L)'
;ITERELFKSKQKKQRKRTKAISNAEKIKSYQDLNVGDYIVHVHHGVGRYLGVETLEVGQIHRDYIKLQYKGTDQLFVPVDQM
;
A
#
# COMPACT_ATOMS: atom_id res chain seq x y z
N ILE A 1 -37.67 31.59 25.63
CA ILE A 1 -37.67 30.63 24.50
C ILE A 1 -36.81 31.27 23.40
N THR A 2 -35.64 30.79 22.95
CA THR A 2 -34.79 29.66 23.36
C THR A 2 -33.37 29.88 22.80
N GLU A 3 -32.33 29.96 23.65
CA GLU A 3 -30.90 29.99 23.26
C GLU A 3 -30.36 28.58 22.97
N ARG A 4 -31.00 27.84 22.05
CA ARG A 4 -30.64 26.42 21.83
C ARG A 4 -30.72 25.94 20.39
N GLU A 5 -30.51 26.85 19.43
CA GLU A 5 -30.40 26.52 18.00
C GLU A 5 -28.97 26.61 17.44
N LEU A 6 -27.98 27.01 18.25
CA LEU A 6 -26.63 27.34 17.75
C LEU A 6 -25.58 26.23 17.90
N PHE A 7 -25.93 25.07 18.45
CA PHE A 7 -24.97 23.97 18.68
C PHE A 7 -25.48 22.63 18.17
N LYS A 8 -25.53 22.45 16.85
CA LYS A 8 -25.33 21.12 16.25
C LYS A 8 -24.33 21.21 15.11
N SER A 9 -23.07 21.20 15.53
CA SER A 9 -22.00 20.39 14.95
C SER A 9 -22.08 20.28 13.43
N LYS A 10 -21.37 21.17 12.73
CA LYS A 10 -20.79 20.84 11.44
C LYS A 10 -19.87 19.64 11.65
N GLN A 11 -20.43 18.43 11.52
CA GLN A 11 -19.65 17.24 11.27
C GLN A 11 -18.97 17.48 9.92
N LYS A 12 -17.79 18.10 9.96
CA LYS A 12 -16.84 18.04 8.86
C LYS A 12 -16.53 16.56 8.71
N LYS A 13 -17.30 15.85 7.88
CA LYS A 13 -16.90 14.56 7.34
C LYS A 13 -15.53 14.82 6.73
N GLN A 14 -14.51 14.44 7.48
CA GLN A 14 -13.13 14.51 7.05
C GLN A 14 -13.10 13.55 5.87
N ARG A 15 -13.28 14.10 4.65
CA ARG A 15 -13.18 13.34 3.42
C ARG A 15 -11.84 12.67 3.50
N LYS A 16 -11.81 11.36 3.76
CA LYS A 16 -10.61 10.56 3.66
C LYS A 16 -10.11 10.85 2.26
N ARG A 17 -9.05 11.67 2.16
CA ARG A 17 -8.35 11.90 0.90
C ARG A 17 -7.66 10.57 0.61
N THR A 18 -8.42 9.61 0.09
CA THR A 18 -7.84 8.55 -0.72
C THR A 18 -7.19 9.31 -1.86
N LYS A 19 -5.89 9.57 -1.74
CA LYS A 19 -5.09 10.08 -2.85
C LYS A 19 -5.41 9.14 -3.99
N ALA A 20 -6.16 9.61 -4.97
CA ALA A 20 -6.41 8.85 -6.18
C ALA A 20 -5.02 8.63 -6.77
N ILE A 21 -4.53 7.41 -6.65
CA ILE A 21 -3.26 7.00 -7.23
C ILE A 21 -3.55 6.90 -8.73
N SER A 22 -3.53 8.06 -9.41
CA SER A 22 -3.93 8.18 -10.81
C SER A 22 -2.83 7.74 -11.77
N ASN A 23 -1.59 7.60 -11.29
CA ASN A 23 -0.39 7.33 -12.08
C ASN A 23 0.40 6.10 -11.62
N ALA A 24 -0.12 5.31 -10.67
CA ALA A 24 0.39 3.96 -10.47
C ALA A 24 -0.72 3.02 -10.92
N GLU A 25 -0.43 2.21 -11.94
CA GLU A 25 -1.26 1.04 -12.16
C GLU A 25 -1.29 0.27 -10.84
N LYS A 26 -2.48 0.15 -10.25
CA LYS A 26 -2.69 -0.78 -9.14
C LYS A 26 -2.20 -2.12 -9.66
N ILE A 27 -1.24 -2.75 -9.00
CA ILE A 27 -0.65 -4.01 -9.44
C ILE A 27 -1.80 -5.03 -9.51
N LYS A 28 -2.40 -5.20 -10.68
CA LYS A 28 -3.53 -6.11 -10.91
C LYS A 28 -3.03 -7.55 -11.04
N SER A 29 -1.78 -7.71 -11.45
CA SER A 29 -1.10 -8.99 -11.57
C SER A 29 0.39 -8.78 -11.30
N TYR A 30 0.91 -9.40 -10.26
CA TYR A 30 2.35 -9.38 -9.95
C TYR A 30 3.16 -10.31 -10.86
N GLN A 31 2.48 -11.13 -11.67
CA GLN A 31 3.11 -12.05 -12.63
C GLN A 31 3.79 -11.32 -13.80
N ASP A 32 3.44 -10.04 -14.04
CA ASP A 32 4.03 -9.21 -15.08
C ASP A 32 5.23 -8.38 -14.57
N LEU A 33 5.49 -8.39 -13.26
CA LEU A 33 6.61 -7.67 -12.66
C LEU A 33 7.93 -8.41 -12.93
N ASN A 34 8.83 -7.73 -13.62
CA ASN A 34 10.17 -8.21 -13.87
C ASN A 34 11.15 -7.72 -12.80
N VAL A 35 12.08 -8.58 -12.39
CA VAL A 35 13.13 -8.20 -11.42
C VAL A 35 13.85 -6.95 -11.92
N GLY A 36 13.83 -5.91 -11.09
CA GLY A 36 14.42 -4.62 -11.38
C GLY A 36 13.41 -3.50 -11.66
N ASP A 37 12.12 -3.80 -11.78
CA ASP A 37 11.05 -2.82 -11.94
C ASP A 37 10.87 -1.93 -10.70
N TYR A 38 10.24 -0.75 -10.86
CA TYR A 38 10.08 0.23 -9.78
C TYR A 38 8.66 0.22 -9.22
N ILE A 39 8.52 -0.09 -7.94
CA ILE A 39 7.25 -0.16 -7.23
C ILE A 39 7.15 1.01 -6.25
N VAL A 40 6.03 1.74 -6.30
CA VAL A 40 5.74 2.83 -5.36
C VAL A 40 4.84 2.30 -4.26
N HIS A 41 5.37 2.28 -3.04
CA HIS A 41 4.60 2.02 -1.84
C HIS A 41 4.14 3.33 -1.20
N VAL A 42 2.87 3.38 -0.79
CA VAL A 42 2.21 4.59 -0.30
C VAL A 42 2.85 5.14 0.98
N HIS A 43 3.43 4.27 1.82
CA HIS A 43 4.08 4.64 3.07
C HIS A 43 5.59 4.85 2.88
N HIS A 44 6.27 3.91 2.21
CA HIS A 44 7.74 3.89 2.14
C HIS A 44 8.34 4.61 0.92
N GLY A 45 7.54 4.96 -0.10
CA GLY A 45 8.02 5.59 -1.33
C GLY A 45 8.40 4.57 -2.41
N VAL A 46 9.38 4.89 -3.26
CA VAL A 46 9.78 4.03 -4.39
C VAL A 46 10.81 2.98 -3.96
N GLY A 47 10.55 1.73 -4.30
CA GLY A 47 11.45 0.60 -4.14
C GLY A 47 11.64 -0.14 -5.46
N ARG A 48 12.71 -0.92 -5.56
CA ARG A 48 13.02 -1.76 -6.72
C ARG A 48 12.56 -3.19 -6.43
N TYR A 49 11.78 -3.77 -7.34
CA TYR A 49 11.34 -5.15 -7.25
C TYR A 49 12.54 -6.10 -7.40
N LEU A 50 12.74 -6.97 -6.42
CA LEU A 50 13.80 -7.98 -6.44
C LEU A 50 13.27 -9.37 -6.84
N GLY A 51 11.94 -9.57 -6.83
CA GLY A 51 11.32 -10.87 -7.11
C GLY A 51 10.21 -11.19 -6.12
N VAL A 52 9.56 -12.33 -6.36
CA VAL A 52 8.64 -12.95 -5.41
C VAL A 52 9.37 -14.10 -4.72
N GLU A 53 9.16 -14.22 -3.41
CA GLU A 53 9.72 -15.28 -2.59
C GLU A 53 8.57 -15.95 -1.84
N THR A 54 8.44 -17.26 -2.02
CA THR A 54 7.44 -18.05 -1.29
C THR A 54 8.01 -18.41 0.06
N LEU A 55 7.40 -17.89 1.13
CA LEU A 55 7.78 -18.13 2.51
C LEU A 55 6.73 -19.04 3.17
N GLU A 56 7.18 -20.05 3.91
CA GLU A 56 6.31 -20.88 4.74
C GLU A 56 6.12 -20.21 6.11
N VAL A 57 4.89 -19.76 6.39
CA VAL A 57 4.55 -19.15 7.67
C VAL A 57 3.47 -19.99 8.34
N GLY A 58 3.86 -20.73 9.38
CA GLY A 58 2.93 -21.55 10.17
C GLY A 58 2.23 -22.63 9.34
N GLN A 59 2.99 -23.38 8.53
CA GLN A 59 2.53 -24.46 7.63
C GLN A 59 1.75 -24.00 6.38
N ILE A 60 1.59 -22.68 6.18
CA ILE A 60 0.96 -22.12 4.99
C ILE A 60 2.04 -21.46 4.14
N HIS A 61 2.13 -21.89 2.89
CA HIS A 61 2.99 -21.24 1.89
C HIS A 61 2.32 -19.94 1.45
N ARG A 62 3.04 -18.83 1.57
CA ARG A 62 2.57 -17.50 1.16
C ARG A 62 3.63 -16.83 0.31
N ASP A 63 3.20 -16.20 -0.76
CA ASP A 63 4.07 -15.43 -1.63
C ASP A 63 4.25 -14.00 -1.12
N TYR A 64 5.51 -13.56 -1.10
CA TYR A 64 5.90 -12.23 -0.68
C TYR A 64 6.71 -11.56 -1.78
N ILE A 65 6.36 -10.33 -2.10
CA ILE A 65 7.13 -9.48 -2.99
C ILE A 65 8.28 -8.86 -2.20
N LYS A 66 9.50 -9.08 -2.69
CA LYS A 66 10.72 -8.50 -2.13
C LYS A 66 11.02 -7.17 -2.82
N LEU A 67 11.07 -6.10 -2.04
CA LEU A 67 11.37 -4.75 -2.50
C LEU A 67 12.67 -4.27 -1.86
N GLN A 68 13.54 -3.67 -2.66
CA GLN A 68 14.73 -2.96 -2.21
C GLN A 68 14.45 -1.46 -2.20
N TYR A 69 14.48 -0.83 -1.03
CA TYR A 69 14.43 0.62 -0.90
C TYR A 69 15.85 1.21 -0.93
N LYS A 70 15.94 2.54 -0.74
CA LYS A 70 17.22 3.26 -0.72
C LYS A 70 18.21 2.62 0.25
N GLY A 71 19.44 2.41 -0.22
CA GLY A 71 20.49 1.75 0.55
C GLY A 71 20.32 0.24 0.50
N THR A 72 20.23 -0.39 1.68
CA THR A 72 20.16 -1.85 1.88
C THR A 72 18.86 -2.31 2.54
N ASP A 73 17.87 -1.44 2.67
CA ASP A 73 16.60 -1.76 3.32
C ASP A 73 15.69 -2.62 2.43
N GLN A 74 15.28 -3.78 2.93
CA GLN A 74 14.44 -4.74 2.22
C GLN A 74 13.08 -4.87 2.90
N LEU A 75 12.01 -4.75 2.11
CA LEU A 75 10.64 -4.92 2.58
C LEU A 75 10.02 -6.12 1.88
N PHE A 76 9.32 -6.94 2.67
CA PHE A 76 8.53 -8.06 2.17
C PHE A 76 7.05 -7.67 2.25
N VAL A 77 6.40 -7.60 1.10
CA VAL A 77 4.97 -7.25 1.01
C VAL A 77 4.20 -8.51 0.62
N PRO A 78 3.22 -8.97 1.44
CA PRO A 78 2.42 -10.13 1.06
C PRO A 78 1.60 -9.81 -0.20
N VAL A 79 1.61 -10.73 -1.18
CA VAL A 79 0.86 -10.55 -2.42
C VAL A 79 -0.65 -10.46 -2.19
N ASP A 80 -1.13 -11.03 -1.09
CA ASP A 80 -2.55 -11.09 -0.70
C ASP A 80 -3.14 -9.70 -0.39
N GLN A 81 -2.31 -8.71 -0.01
CA GLN A 81 -2.77 -7.37 0.40
C GLN A 81 -2.79 -6.31 -0.73
N MET A 82 -2.60 -6.67 -1.99
CA MET A 82 -2.50 -5.70 -3.11
C MET A 82 -3.83 -5.27 -3.74
#